data_AF-A0A015MD53-F1
#
_entry.id   AF-A0A015MD53-F1
#
_cell.length_a   1.000
_cell.length_b   1.000
_cell.length_c   1.000
_cell.angle_alpha   90.00
_cell.angle_beta   90.00
_cell.angle_gamma   90.00
#
_symmetry.space_group_name_H-M   'P 1'
#
loop_
_entity.id
_entity.type
_entity.pdbx_description
1 polymer ?
#
loop_
_entity_poly.entity_id
_entity_poly.type
_entity_poly.pdbx_seq_one_letter_code
_entity_poly.pdbx_strand_id
1 'polypeptide(L)' 'MENMEWIIELMFDDIKLMFNPVIERIISLIHKQLDKSHENGYDICAMMFLVGGFSESKYLQARIKKGFGDN' A
#
# COMPACT_ATOMS: atom_id res chain seq x y z
N MET A 1 -28.11 16.75 30.87
CA MET A 1 -27.93 16.64 29.41
C MET A 1 -27.28 15.30 29.18
N GLU A 2 -28.00 14.34 28.61
CA GLU A 2 -27.46 13.01 28.35
C GLU A 2 -26.39 13.09 27.27
N ASN A 3 -25.23 12.49 27.53
CA ASN A 3 -24.15 12.36 26.55
C ASN A 3 -24.66 11.46 25.41
N MET A 4 -24.95 12.04 24.24
CA MET A 4 -25.23 11.23 23.05
C MET A 4 -23.95 10.48 22.66
N GLU A 5 -23.94 9.16 22.86
CA GLU A 5 -22.90 8.29 22.30
C GLU A 5 -23.03 8.27 20.77
N TRP A 6 -21.99 8.71 20.09
CA TRP A 6 -21.92 8.63 18.63
C TRP A 6 -21.49 7.23 18.22
N ILE A 7 -22.40 6.47 17.61
CA ILE A 7 -22.08 5.20 16.98
C ILE A 7 -21.77 5.47 15.51
N ILE A 8 -20.55 5.15 15.09
CA ILE A 8 -20.13 5.21 13.69
C ILE A 8 -19.92 3.78 13.21
N GLU A 9 -20.67 3.39 12.19
CA GLU A 9 -20.48 2.11 11.52
C GLU A 9 -19.52 2.31 10.34
N LEU A 10 -18.48 1.47 10.28
CA LEU A 10 -17.47 1.50 9.21
C LEU A 10 -17.48 0.14 8.51
N MET A 11 -17.71 0.17 7.20
CA MET A 11 -17.61 -0.99 6.34
C MET A 11 -16.20 -1.13 5.79
N PHE A 12 -15.91 -2.32 5.24
CA PHE A 12 -14.61 -2.59 4.63
C PHE A 12 -14.23 -1.55 3.58
N ASP A 13 -15.18 -1.15 2.72
CA ASP A 13 -14.93 -0.16 1.68
C ASP A 13 -14.66 1.23 2.26
N ASP A 14 -15.26 1.61 3.39
CA ASP A 14 -14.97 2.88 4.07
C ASP A 14 -13.51 2.91 4.54
N ILE A 15 -13.07 1.86 5.24
CA ILE A 15 -11.69 1.74 5.72
C ILE A 15 -10.73 1.69 4.51
N LYS A 16 -11.06 0.94 3.47
CA LYS A 16 -10.27 0.87 2.25
C LYS A 16 -10.11 2.25 1.62
N LEU A 17 -11.19 3.02 1.48
CA LEU A 17 -11.16 4.39 0.94
C LEU A 17 -10.29 5.31 1.79
N MET A 18 -10.39 5.23 3.12
CA MET A 18 -9.53 5.98 4.04
C MET A 18 -8.03 5.66 3.85
N PHE A 19 -7.70 4.40 3.54
CA PHE A 19 -6.32 3.95 3.35
C PHE A 19 -5.80 4.09 1.91
N ASN A 20 -6.66 4.32 0.91
CA ASN A 20 -6.23 4.51 -0.47
C ASN A 20 -5.08 5.51 -0.63
N PRO A 21 -5.11 6.71 -0.02
CA PRO A 21 -4.02 7.68 -0.14
C PRO A 21 -2.68 7.15 0.39
N VAL A 22 -2.71 6.36 1.46
CA VAL A 22 -1.52 5.72 2.03
C VAL A 22 -0.96 4.68 1.08
N ILE A 23 -1.83 3.86 0.48
CA ILE A 23 -1.42 2.85 -0.49
C ILE A 23 -0.83 3.50 -1.75
N GLU A 24 -1.48 4.50 -2.33
CA GLU A 24 -0.95 5.21 -3.51
C GLU A 24 0.42 5.83 -3.21
N ARG A 25 0.61 6.38 -2.00
CA ARG A 25 1.91 6.91 -1.58
C ARG A 25 2.98 5.82 -1.51
N ILE A 26 2.67 4.64 -0.96
CA ILE A 26 3.60 3.51 -0.91
C ILE A 26 3.99 3.09 -2.33
N ILE A 27 3.02 2.91 -3.23
CA ILE A 27 3.27 2.52 -4.63
C ILE A 27 4.15 3.55 -5.34
N SER A 28 3.86 4.85 -5.19
CA SER A 28 4.66 5.93 -5.75
C SER A 28 6.10 5.92 -5.22
N LEU A 29 6.30 5.66 -3.93
CA LEU A 29 7.63 5.56 -3.35
C LEU A 29 8.40 4.36 -3.90
N ILE A 30 7.75 3.20 -4.07
CA ILE A 30 8.38 2.03 -4.68
C ILE A 30 8.86 2.36 -6.10
N HIS A 31 8.02 2.96 -6.96
CA HIS A 31 8.42 3.38 -8.30
C HIS A 31 9.65 4.29 -8.27
N LYS A 32 9.62 5.35 -7.46
CA LYS A 32 10.75 6.28 -7.35
C LYS A 32 12.07 5.61 -6.95
N GLN A 33 12.01 4.57 -6.12
CA GLN A 33 13.22 3.86 -5.70
C GLN A 33 13.72 2.90 -6.78
N LEU A 34 12.81 2.27 -7.53
CA LEU A 34 13.17 1.45 -8.68
C LEU A 34 13.76 2.29 -9.81
N ASP A 35 13.15 3.43 -10.13
CA ASP A 35 13.63 4.37 -11.16
C ASP A 35 15.06 4.85 -10.83
N LYS A 36 15.28 5.28 -9.58
CA LYS A 36 16.61 5.66 -9.10
C LYS A 36 17.62 4.51 -9.15
N SER A 37 17.19 3.28 -8.88
CA SER A 37 18.08 2.11 -8.97
C SER A 37 18.51 1.88 -10.42
N HIS A 38 17.59 2.04 -11.37
CA HIS A 38 17.86 1.94 -12.80
C HIS A 38 18.82 3.04 -13.29
N GLU A 39 18.60 4.29 -12.87
CA GLU A 39 19.52 5.41 -13.16
C GLU A 39 20.95 5.16 -12.65
N ASN A 40 21.11 4.37 -11.57
CA ASN A 40 22.40 4.00 -11.00
C ASN A 40 23.02 2.72 -11.61
N GLY A 41 22.44 2.18 -12.68
CA GLY A 41 22.99 1.05 -13.44
C GLY A 41 22.53 -0.33 -12.98
N TYR A 42 21.44 -0.44 -12.19
CA TYR A 42 20.81 -1.71 -11.84
C TYR A 42 19.53 -1.94 -12.64
N ASP A 43 19.50 -2.97 -13.49
CA ASP A 43 18.41 -3.11 -14.47
C ASP A 43 17.11 -3.74 -13.95
N ILE A 44 17.15 -4.62 -12.94
CA ILE A 44 15.96 -5.44 -12.61
C ILE A 44 15.85 -5.71 -11.10
N CYS A 45 14.67 -5.43 -10.53
CA CYS A 45 14.28 -5.96 -9.22
C CYS A 45 13.81 -7.41 -9.38
N ALA A 46 14.66 -8.37 -9.02
CA ALA A 46 14.33 -9.79 -9.15
C ALA A 46 13.32 -10.29 -8.10
N MET A 47 13.22 -9.61 -6.95
CA MET A 47 12.33 -10.02 -5.86
C MET A 47 12.06 -8.85 -4.90
N MET A 48 10.84 -8.79 -4.39
CA MET A 48 10.43 -7.82 -3.37
C MET A 48 9.92 -8.52 -2.12
N PHE A 49 10.52 -8.23 -0.97
CA PHE A 49 10.08 -8.72 0.33
C PHE A 49 9.31 -7.63 1.07
N LEU A 50 8.15 -7.99 1.64
CA LEU A 50 7.37 -7.10 2.48
C LEU A 50 7.56 -7.50 3.95
N VAL A 51 7.91 -6.54 4.80
CA VAL A 51 8.21 -6.77 6.22
C VAL A 51 7.47 -5.77 7.12
N GLY A 52 7.26 -6.15 8.39
CA GLY A 52 6.54 -5.35 9.40
C GLY A 52 5.02 -5.57 9.40
N GLY A 53 4.31 -5.18 10.46
CA GLY A 53 2.90 -5.56 10.65
C GLY A 53 1.95 -5.12 9.52
N PHE A 54 2.19 -3.96 8.90
CA PHE A 54 1.35 -3.51 7.79
C PHE A 54 1.53 -4.33 6.50
N SER A 55 2.63 -5.08 6.38
CA SER A 55 2.87 -5.99 5.24
C SER A 55 1.86 -7.13 5.17
N GLU A 56 1.21 -7.46 6.30
CA GLU A 56 0.16 -8.49 6.37
C GLU A 56 -1.16 -8.05 5.73
N SER A 57 -1.29 -6.75 5.40
CA SER A 57 -2.46 -6.22 4.71
C SER A 57 -2.62 -6.87 3.32
N LYS A 58 -3.63 -7.73 3.18
CA LYS A 58 -4.02 -8.32 1.89
C LYS A 58 -4.30 -7.26 0.83
N TYR A 59 -4.84 -6.10 1.25
CA TYR A 59 -5.07 -4.99 0.33
C TYR A 59 -3.76 -4.43 -0.21
N LEU A 60 -2.77 -4.17 0.67
CA LEU A 60 -1.46 -3.71 0.24
C LEU A 60 -0.76 -4.73 -0.67
N GLN A 61 -0.75 -6.01 -0.28
CA GLN A 61 -0.14 -7.08 -1.06
C GLN A 61 -0.76 -7.16 -2.47
N ALA A 62 -2.08 -7.08 -2.59
CA ALA A 62 -2.77 -7.11 -3.88
C ALA A 62 -2.41 -5.91 -4.76
N ARG A 63 -2.29 -4.72 -4.17
CA ARG A 63 -1.92 -3.48 -4.88
C ARG A 63 -0.47 -3.50 -5.35
N ILE A 64 0.45 -4.03 -4.54
CA ILE A 64 1.86 -4.21 -4.92
C ILE A 64 1.98 -5.25 -6.04
N LYS A 65 1.32 -6.42 -5.91
CA LYS A 65 1.33 -7.43 -6.97
C LYS A 65 0.76 -6.90 -8.29
N LYS A 66 -0.30 -6.08 -8.24
CA LYS A 66 -0.86 -5.43 -9.44
C LYS A 66 0.13 -4.45 -10.10
N GLY A 67 0.95 -3.76 -9.31
CA GLY A 67 1.89 -2.76 -9.83
C GLY A 67 3.24 -3.33 -10.26
N PHE A 68 3.69 -4.42 -9.64
CA PHE A 68 5.08 -4.90 -9.72
C PHE A 68 5.22 -6.42 -9.80
N GLY A 69 4.13 -7.18 -9.80
CA GLY A 69 4.19 -8.64 -9.94
C GLY A 69 4.38 -9.07 -11.38
N ASP A 70 5.00 -10.24 -11.57
CA ASP A 70 5.07 -10.90 -12.87
C ASP A 70 3.66 -11.33 -13.31
N ASN A 71 3.33 -11.13 -14.60
CA ASN A 71 2.11 -11.67 -15.21
C ASN A 71 2.26 -13.15 -15.56
#